data_AF-A0A8H3TYH5-F1
#
_entry.id   AF-A0A8H3TYH5-F1
#
_cell.length_a   1.000
_cell.length_b   1.000
_cell.length_c   1.000
_cell.angle_alpha   90.00
_cell.angle_beta   90.00
_cell.angle_gamma   90.00
#
_symmetry.space_group_name_H-M   'P 1'
#
loop_
_entity.id
_entity.type
_entity.pdbx_description
1 polymer ?
#
loop_
_entity_poly.entity_id
_entity_poly.type
_entity_poly.pdbx_seq_one_letter_code
_entity_poly.pdbx_strand_id
1 'polypeptide(L)'
;MAILTNNKAYQTFLLDVIPGAERTAGGQPTVEPDWTVHLELETTKELARRSLGVQRRLKVLVLYGSLRERSYSKLMAFEAARILHHLGCEVRMYDPAGLPVKDDVQHDHPKVQELRQLSEWSEAQFWCSPEQHGNITAVFKNQIDWIPLSTGSVRPTQGRTLAFAQINGGSQSFNTVNTLRILGRWMRMIVIPNQSSLPLAWKAFTPAGRLMPSSNRDRLVDVCEELVKMSIILLPHAELLNDRYSEREEKRIKGRLQTQAEKEKEKEKEKEKEKEKEKEKEKEKEKEKEKEKEKEKEKEKEKEKEAAAKSAHQAHTT
;
A
#
# COMPACT_ATOMS: atom_id res chain seq x y z
N MET A 1 -36.05 -17.79 14.53
CA MET A 1 -35.59 -17.57 15.91
C MET A 1 -34.57 -16.44 15.91
N ALA A 2 -34.93 -15.33 16.58
CA ALA A 2 -34.19 -14.12 16.91
C ALA A 2 -32.92 -13.79 16.08
N ILE A 3 -33.06 -12.85 15.14
CA ILE A 3 -31.96 -11.97 14.76
C ILE A 3 -31.55 -11.25 16.05
N LEU A 4 -30.41 -11.63 16.62
CA LEU A 4 -29.82 -10.97 17.78
C LEU A 4 -29.35 -9.57 17.36
N THR A 5 -30.29 -8.64 17.20
CA THR A 5 -30.11 -7.18 17.27
C THR A 5 -29.77 -6.74 18.71
N ASN A 6 -28.99 -7.56 19.42
CA ASN A 6 -28.68 -7.30 20.81
C ASN A 6 -27.55 -6.27 20.87
N ASN A 7 -27.96 -5.06 21.22
CA ASN A 7 -27.17 -3.93 21.72
C ASN A 7 -25.97 -4.35 22.59
N LYS A 8 -26.05 -5.51 23.30
CA LYS A 8 -24.95 -6.09 24.09
C LYS A 8 -23.67 -6.42 23.31
N ALA A 9 -23.74 -7.04 22.13
CA ALA A 9 -22.52 -7.42 21.39
C ALA A 9 -21.79 -6.18 20.84
N TYR A 10 -22.58 -5.21 20.37
CA TYR A 10 -22.09 -3.90 19.96
C TYR A 10 -21.51 -3.09 21.13
N GLN A 11 -22.21 -3.05 22.27
CA GLN A 11 -21.71 -2.40 23.49
C GLN A 11 -20.42 -3.04 23.99
N THR A 12 -20.29 -4.37 23.93
CA THR A 12 -19.07 -5.08 24.33
C THR A 12 -17.91 -4.75 23.39
N PHE A 13 -18.13 -4.74 22.07
CA PHE A 13 -17.14 -4.26 21.10
C PHE A 13 -16.72 -2.79 21.34
N LEU A 14 -17.69 -1.90 21.57
CA LEU A 14 -17.39 -0.50 21.90
C LEU A 14 -16.53 -0.42 23.17
N LEU A 15 -16.92 -1.12 24.23
CA LEU A 15 -16.26 -1.14 25.55
C LEU A 15 -14.85 -1.73 25.52
N ASP A 16 -14.64 -2.79 24.74
CA ASP A 16 -13.37 -3.54 24.71
C ASP A 16 -12.37 -2.99 23.66
N VAL A 17 -12.85 -2.32 22.61
CA VAL A 17 -12.04 -1.95 21.43
C VAL A 17 -11.94 -0.44 21.19
N ILE A 18 -12.88 0.37 21.69
CA ILE A 18 -12.88 1.84 21.50
C ILE A 18 -12.67 2.56 22.84
N PRO A 19 -11.45 3.07 23.13
CA PRO A 19 -11.18 3.90 24.29
C PRO A 19 -12.18 5.05 24.44
N GLY A 20 -12.80 5.18 25.63
CA GLY A 20 -13.85 6.17 25.93
C GLY A 20 -15.29 5.66 25.84
N ALA A 21 -15.50 4.36 25.60
CA ALA A 21 -16.80 3.71 25.70
C ALA A 21 -17.17 3.22 27.13
N GLU A 22 -16.32 3.48 28.13
CA GLU A 22 -16.39 2.92 29.49
C GLU A 22 -17.77 3.06 30.17
N ARG A 23 -18.19 2.01 30.89
CA ARG A 23 -19.16 2.14 31.99
C ARG A 23 -18.39 2.49 33.25
N THR A 24 -18.50 3.72 33.75
CA THR A 24 -17.85 4.09 35.00
C THR A 24 -18.73 3.75 36.20
N ALA A 25 -18.11 3.11 37.20
CA ALA A 25 -18.59 3.17 38.57
C ALA A 25 -18.35 4.60 39.10
N GLY A 26 -19.41 5.30 39.50
CA GLY A 26 -19.32 6.44 40.42
C GLY A 26 -19.23 7.86 39.86
N GLY A 27 -19.44 8.13 38.57
CA GLY A 27 -19.55 9.50 38.05
C GLY A 27 -20.49 9.56 36.85
N GLN A 28 -21.49 10.45 36.87
CA GLN A 28 -22.54 10.51 35.85
C GLN A 28 -21.94 10.58 34.44
N PRO A 29 -22.21 9.60 33.57
CA PRO A 29 -21.63 9.58 32.23
C PRO A 29 -22.47 10.43 31.29
N THR A 30 -21.83 11.32 30.53
CA THR A 30 -22.38 11.85 29.28
C THR A 30 -22.32 10.75 28.22
N VAL A 31 -23.10 9.68 28.37
CA VAL A 31 -23.28 8.70 27.28
C VAL A 31 -24.15 9.39 26.23
N GLU A 32 -23.52 10.15 25.34
CA GLU A 32 -24.20 10.61 24.14
C GLU A 32 -24.67 9.36 23.38
N PRO A 33 -25.98 9.24 23.09
CA PRO A 33 -26.54 8.05 22.46
C PRO A 33 -25.83 7.79 21.14
N ASP A 34 -25.60 6.51 20.85
CA ASP A 34 -24.89 6.16 19.63
C ASP A 34 -25.75 6.38 18.39
N TRP A 35 -25.53 7.50 17.71
CA TRP A 35 -26.29 7.89 16.53
C TRP A 35 -26.19 6.86 15.38
N THR A 36 -25.16 6.02 15.34
CA THR A 36 -24.97 5.02 14.28
C THR A 36 -26.05 3.93 14.30
N VAL A 37 -26.73 3.71 15.44
CA VAL A 37 -27.81 2.72 15.55
C VAL A 37 -29.07 3.13 14.79
N HIS A 38 -29.18 4.40 14.40
CA HIS A 38 -30.30 4.95 13.65
C HIS A 38 -30.05 5.01 12.14
N LEU A 39 -28.90 4.54 11.67
CA LEU A 39 -28.57 4.53 10.25
C LEU A 39 -29.36 3.45 9.52
N GLU A 40 -29.96 3.82 8.40
CA GLU A 40 -30.65 2.88 7.51
C GLU A 40 -29.64 2.20 6.58
N LEU A 41 -29.09 1.07 7.03
CA LEU A 41 -28.05 0.31 6.31
C LEU A 41 -28.46 -1.14 6.01
N GLU A 42 -29.76 -1.46 6.12
CA GLU A 42 -30.27 -2.84 6.04
C GLU A 42 -30.06 -3.46 4.66
N THR A 43 -30.19 -2.67 3.59
CA THR A 43 -29.94 -3.16 2.22
C THR A 43 -28.51 -3.67 2.06
N THR A 44 -27.53 -2.95 2.58
CA THR A 44 -26.11 -3.34 2.52
C THR A 44 -25.81 -4.52 3.42
N LYS A 45 -26.42 -4.57 4.62
CA LYS A 45 -26.29 -5.71 5.54
C LYS A 45 -26.86 -7.00 4.91
N GLU A 46 -28.00 -6.90 4.24
CA GLU A 46 -28.61 -8.04 3.54
C GLU A 46 -27.75 -8.50 2.37
N LEU A 47 -27.20 -7.57 1.58
CA LEU A 47 -26.25 -7.90 0.52
C LEU A 47 -25.01 -8.62 1.07
N ALA A 48 -24.44 -8.13 2.19
CA ALA A 48 -23.29 -8.77 2.83
C ALA A 48 -23.61 -10.19 3.33
N ARG A 49 -24.79 -10.42 3.92
CA ARG A 49 -25.25 -11.76 4.34
C ARG A 49 -25.39 -12.71 3.16
N ARG A 50 -25.90 -12.26 2.03
CA ARG A 50 -26.05 -13.07 0.82
C ARG A 50 -24.69 -13.45 0.22
N SER A 51 -23.75 -12.50 0.17
CA SER A 51 -22.43 -12.72 -0.44
C SER A 51 -21.48 -13.53 0.45
N LEU A 52 -21.46 -13.29 1.77
CA LEU A 52 -20.52 -13.93 2.69
C LEU A 52 -21.11 -15.16 3.42
N GLY A 53 -22.43 -15.32 3.40
CA GLY A 53 -23.15 -16.24 4.27
C GLY A 53 -23.40 -15.65 5.66
N VAL A 54 -24.23 -16.33 6.45
CA VAL A 54 -24.74 -15.81 7.74
C VAL A 54 -23.66 -15.76 8.85
N GLN A 55 -22.62 -16.59 8.75
CA GLN A 55 -21.62 -16.76 9.82
C GLN A 55 -20.32 -15.99 9.58
N ARG A 56 -20.00 -15.60 8.33
CA ARG A 56 -18.75 -14.90 8.00
C ARG A 56 -18.95 -13.40 8.07
N ARG A 57 -17.99 -12.71 8.69
CA ARG A 57 -17.92 -11.25 8.72
C ARG A 57 -16.74 -10.76 7.90
N LEU A 58 -16.92 -9.64 7.21
CA LEU A 58 -15.84 -8.94 6.53
C LEU A 58 -14.86 -8.40 7.58
N LYS A 59 -13.57 -8.71 7.43
CA LYS A 59 -12.52 -8.27 8.37
C LYS A 59 -11.94 -6.93 7.96
N VAL A 60 -12.14 -5.90 8.78
CA VAL A 60 -11.71 -4.53 8.49
C VAL A 60 -10.67 -4.05 9.50
N LEU A 61 -9.49 -3.68 9.02
CA LEU A 61 -8.46 -3.01 9.82
C LEU A 61 -8.59 -1.50 9.72
N VAL A 62 -8.64 -0.80 10.84
CA VAL A 62 -8.67 0.66 10.90
C VAL A 62 -7.35 1.21 11.44
N LEU A 63 -6.72 2.11 10.68
CA LEU A 63 -5.48 2.79 11.05
C LEU A 63 -5.73 4.30 11.21
N TYR A 64 -5.05 4.92 12.19
CA TYR A 64 -5.12 6.38 12.40
C TYR A 64 -3.75 7.04 12.54
N GLY A 65 -3.67 8.33 12.20
CA GLY A 65 -2.42 9.06 11.98
C GLY A 65 -2.00 10.07 13.06
N SER A 66 -2.44 9.95 14.31
CA SER A 66 -2.04 10.90 15.35
C SER A 66 -2.10 10.29 16.74
N LEU A 67 -1.03 10.54 17.51
CA LEU A 67 -0.84 10.15 18.91
C LEU A 67 -1.21 11.25 19.91
N ARG A 68 -1.76 12.38 19.44
CA ARG A 68 -2.24 13.44 20.35
C ARG A 68 -3.32 12.89 21.28
N GLU A 69 -3.35 13.37 22.52
CA GLU A 69 -4.38 13.04 23.49
C GLU A 69 -5.79 13.25 22.92
N ARG A 70 -6.07 14.47 22.41
CA ARG A 70 -7.27 14.76 21.61
C ARG A 70 -6.98 14.68 20.11
N SER A 71 -6.96 13.46 19.60
CA SER A 71 -6.71 13.18 18.17
C SER A 71 -8.00 13.05 17.36
N TYR A 72 -8.32 14.04 16.53
CA TYR A 72 -9.51 14.01 15.67
C TYR A 72 -9.48 12.90 14.60
N SER A 73 -8.31 12.48 14.14
CA SER A 73 -8.20 11.31 13.24
C SER A 73 -8.50 10.01 13.98
N LYS A 74 -8.12 9.91 15.27
CA LYS A 74 -8.50 8.78 16.12
C LYS A 74 -10.01 8.77 16.39
N LEU A 75 -10.62 9.93 16.69
CA LEU A 75 -12.07 10.06 16.85
C LEU A 75 -12.84 9.72 15.57
N MET A 76 -12.39 10.18 14.41
CA MET A 76 -12.97 9.84 13.11
C MET A 76 -12.85 8.34 12.81
N ALA A 77 -11.70 7.74 13.11
CA ALA A 77 -11.48 6.30 12.98
C ALA A 77 -12.43 5.51 13.90
N PHE A 78 -12.72 6.00 15.11
CA PHE A 78 -13.74 5.39 15.98
C PHE A 78 -15.14 5.47 15.37
N GLU A 79 -15.55 6.60 14.81
CA GLU A 79 -16.86 6.69 14.15
C GLU A 79 -16.95 5.78 12.91
N ALA A 80 -15.88 5.67 12.12
CA ALA A 80 -15.81 4.70 11.02
C ALA A 80 -15.95 3.26 11.55
N ALA A 81 -15.25 2.91 12.64
CA ALA A 81 -15.34 1.58 13.24
C ALA A 81 -16.76 1.25 13.73
N ARG A 82 -17.48 2.23 14.31
CA ARG A 82 -18.89 2.09 14.71
C ARG A 82 -19.80 1.78 13.53
N ILE A 83 -19.67 2.57 12.45
CA ILE A 83 -20.47 2.38 11.23
C ILE A 83 -20.18 1.02 10.59
N LEU A 84 -18.90 0.64 10.46
CA LEU A 84 -18.48 -0.65 9.90
C LEU A 84 -18.96 -1.84 10.74
N HIS A 85 -18.91 -1.73 12.07
CA HIS A 85 -19.49 -2.75 12.92
C HIS A 85 -21.01 -2.82 12.75
N HIS A 86 -21.71 -1.68 12.64
CA HIS A 86 -23.15 -1.67 12.39
C HIS A 86 -23.52 -2.34 11.05
N LEU A 87 -22.65 -2.20 10.04
CA LEU A 87 -22.73 -2.89 8.75
C LEU A 87 -22.44 -4.41 8.83
N GLY A 88 -22.05 -4.92 10.01
CA GLY A 88 -21.82 -6.35 10.26
C GLY A 88 -20.38 -6.83 10.10
N CYS A 89 -19.41 -5.91 9.97
CA CYS A 89 -18.00 -6.25 9.87
C CYS A 89 -17.40 -6.71 11.21
N GLU A 90 -16.34 -7.53 11.15
CA GLU A 90 -15.39 -7.70 12.26
C GLU A 90 -14.33 -6.60 12.11
N VAL A 91 -14.27 -5.68 13.07
CA VAL A 91 -13.39 -4.50 12.98
C VAL A 91 -12.28 -4.61 14.00
N ARG A 92 -11.03 -4.36 13.60
CA ARG A 92 -9.90 -4.21 14.53
C ARG A 92 -9.19 -2.89 14.26
N MET A 93 -8.75 -2.25 15.34
CA MET A 93 -8.02 -0.99 15.28
C MET A 93 -6.60 -1.24 15.75
N TYR A 94 -5.64 -0.59 15.10
CA TYR A 94 -4.25 -0.62 15.54
C TYR A 94 -3.91 0.68 16.28
N ASP A 95 -3.36 0.56 17.49
CA ASP A 95 -2.78 1.70 18.21
C ASP A 95 -1.29 1.86 17.84
N PRO A 96 -0.88 2.95 17.17
CA PRO A 96 0.51 3.13 16.78
C PRO A 96 1.44 3.58 17.92
N ALA A 97 0.93 3.75 19.15
CA ALA A 97 1.78 4.08 20.30
C ALA A 97 2.87 3.01 20.50
N GLY A 98 4.13 3.46 20.63
CA GLY A 98 5.28 2.57 20.78
C GLY A 98 5.73 1.85 19.51
N LEU A 99 5.15 2.14 18.33
CA LEU A 99 5.67 1.63 17.06
C LEU A 99 7.02 2.33 16.76
N PRO A 100 8.14 1.59 16.61
CA PRO A 100 9.43 2.20 16.28
C PRO A 100 9.38 2.84 14.89
N VAL A 101 10.28 3.80 14.64
CA VAL A 101 10.48 4.32 13.28
C VAL A 101 11.00 3.20 12.39
N LYS A 102 10.49 3.09 11.15
CA LYS A 102 10.92 2.05 10.21
C LYS A 102 12.43 2.08 10.01
N ASP A 103 13.06 0.98 10.37
CA ASP A 103 14.46 0.65 10.13
C ASP A 103 14.58 -0.80 9.60
N ASP A 104 15.80 -1.26 9.34
CA ASP A 104 16.05 -2.60 8.78
C ASP A 104 16.39 -3.66 9.84
N VAL A 105 16.14 -3.38 11.13
CA VAL A 105 16.56 -4.25 12.24
C VAL A 105 15.39 -4.66 13.13
N GLN A 106 14.48 -3.75 13.47
CA GLN A 106 13.43 -3.96 14.47
C GLN A 106 12.22 -4.75 13.95
N HIS A 107 12.44 -5.71 13.04
CA HIS A 107 11.37 -6.51 12.45
C HIS A 107 10.58 -7.34 13.47
N ASP A 108 11.21 -7.76 14.57
CA ASP A 108 10.59 -8.59 15.62
C ASP A 108 9.95 -7.77 16.75
N HIS A 109 9.94 -6.44 16.64
CA HIS A 109 9.32 -5.57 17.64
C HIS A 109 7.82 -5.92 17.79
N PRO A 110 7.27 -6.06 19.01
CA PRO A 110 5.88 -6.51 19.21
C PRO A 110 4.84 -5.70 18.44
N LYS A 111 4.97 -4.37 18.42
CA LYS A 111 4.10 -3.47 17.66
C LYS A 111 4.19 -3.66 16.14
N VAL A 112 5.38 -3.99 15.62
CA VAL A 112 5.59 -4.27 14.19
C VAL A 112 4.90 -5.59 13.82
N GLN A 113 5.06 -6.61 14.66
CA GLN A 113 4.43 -7.91 14.48
C GLN A 113 2.90 -7.82 14.56
N GLU A 114 2.36 -7.11 15.56
CA GLU A 114 0.93 -6.83 15.71
C GLU A 114 0.36 -6.16 14.44
N LEU A 115 1.00 -5.08 13.96
CA LEU A 115 0.56 -4.38 12.76
C LEU A 115 0.55 -5.29 11.52
N ARG A 116 1.60 -6.10 11.34
CA ARG A 116 1.70 -7.03 10.21
C ARG A 116 0.64 -8.12 10.27
N GLN A 117 0.41 -8.70 11.44
CA GLN A 117 -0.62 -9.72 11.66
C GLN A 117 -2.02 -9.14 11.45
N LEU A 118 -2.28 -7.91 11.88
CA LEU A 118 -3.55 -7.24 11.62
C LEU A 118 -3.75 -6.96 10.12
N SER A 119 -2.71 -6.52 9.43
CA SER A 119 -2.76 -6.30 7.97
C SER A 119 -3.03 -7.61 7.24
N GLU A 120 -2.33 -8.69 7.61
CA GLU A 120 -2.57 -10.03 7.07
C GLU A 120 -3.99 -10.55 7.34
N TRP A 121 -4.50 -10.36 8.56
CA TRP A 121 -5.86 -10.74 8.96
C TRP A 121 -6.94 -9.97 8.18
N SER A 122 -6.68 -8.72 7.80
CA SER A 122 -7.67 -7.86 7.15
C SER A 122 -8.08 -8.35 5.76
N GLU A 123 -9.29 -8.06 5.35
CA GLU A 123 -9.79 -8.21 3.97
C GLU A 123 -10.03 -6.84 3.32
N ALA A 124 -10.27 -5.83 4.17
CA ALA A 124 -10.41 -4.43 3.83
C ALA A 124 -9.69 -3.57 4.87
N GLN A 125 -9.32 -2.34 4.50
CA GLN A 125 -8.77 -1.37 5.45
C GLN A 125 -9.43 0.00 5.35
N PHE A 126 -9.45 0.73 6.46
CA PHE A 126 -9.87 2.12 6.54
C PHE A 126 -8.72 2.95 7.13
N TRP A 127 -8.24 3.93 6.37
CA TRP A 127 -7.08 4.72 6.73
C TRP A 127 -7.49 6.17 7.05
N CYS A 128 -7.16 6.64 8.25
CA CYS A 128 -7.46 8.01 8.67
C CYS A 128 -6.20 8.78 9.08
N SER A 129 -5.75 9.74 8.27
CA SER A 129 -4.63 10.62 8.63
C SER A 129 -5.11 12.06 8.80
N PRO A 130 -4.62 12.80 9.80
CA PRO A 130 -4.71 14.25 9.73
C PRO A 130 -3.78 14.79 8.65
N GLU A 131 -4.06 16.02 8.23
CA GLU A 131 -3.17 16.82 7.41
C GLU A 131 -2.26 17.66 8.31
N GLN A 132 -0.95 17.42 8.22
CA GLN A 132 0.06 18.19 8.94
C GLN A 132 1.07 18.74 7.95
N HIS A 133 1.29 20.06 7.97
CA HIS A 133 2.10 20.78 6.98
C HIS A 133 1.70 20.44 5.53
N GLY A 134 0.39 20.29 5.28
CA GLY A 134 -0.16 20.03 3.95
C GLY A 134 0.02 18.60 3.43
N ASN A 135 0.40 17.63 4.28
CA ASN A 135 0.63 16.24 3.87
C ASN A 135 0.21 15.22 4.94
N ILE A 136 0.33 13.94 4.60
CA ILE A 136 0.17 12.82 5.55
C ILE A 136 1.13 12.96 6.72
N THR A 137 0.74 12.43 7.88
CA THR A 137 1.59 12.47 9.07
C THR A 137 2.69 11.41 9.04
N ALA A 138 3.80 11.69 9.73
CA ALA A 138 4.85 10.70 9.98
C ALA A 138 4.31 9.47 10.72
N VAL A 139 3.42 9.67 11.70
CA VAL A 139 2.76 8.56 12.43
C VAL A 139 2.03 7.63 11.48
N PHE A 140 1.27 8.18 10.52
CA PHE A 140 0.56 7.36 9.54
C PHE A 140 1.51 6.68 8.57
N LYS A 141 2.45 7.43 8.00
CA LYS A 141 3.40 6.92 7.01
C LYS A 141 4.27 5.79 7.58
N ASN A 142 4.72 5.93 8.83
CA ASN A 142 5.51 4.93 9.52
C ASN A 142 4.78 3.58 9.65
N GLN A 143 3.47 3.59 9.89
CA GLN A 143 2.68 2.35 9.90
C GLN A 143 2.73 1.65 8.53
N ILE A 144 2.49 2.38 7.44
CA ILE A 144 2.51 1.81 6.09
C ILE A 144 3.91 1.27 5.73
N ASP A 145 4.97 1.97 6.16
CA ASP A 145 6.36 1.57 5.89
C ASP A 145 6.77 0.26 6.58
N TRP A 146 6.09 -0.12 7.66
CA TRP A 146 6.29 -1.40 8.33
C TRP A 146 5.56 -2.58 7.67
N ILE A 147 4.61 -2.31 6.77
CA ILE A 147 3.84 -3.33 6.05
C ILE A 147 4.56 -3.66 4.73
N PRO A 148 5.18 -4.84 4.59
CA PRO A 148 5.86 -5.21 3.35
C PRO A 148 4.86 -5.57 2.25
N LEU A 149 5.27 -5.39 0.98
CA LEU A 149 4.50 -5.89 -0.16
C LEU A 149 4.48 -7.42 -0.23
N SER A 150 5.47 -8.10 0.35
CA SER A 150 5.59 -9.55 0.37
C SER A 150 6.40 -9.99 1.58
N THR A 151 5.92 -11.02 2.29
CA THR A 151 6.68 -11.77 3.29
C THR A 151 6.67 -13.24 2.84
N GLY A 152 7.72 -13.67 2.13
CA GLY A 152 7.70 -14.95 1.43
C GLY A 152 6.56 -15.00 0.39
N SER A 153 5.64 -15.96 0.54
CA SER A 153 4.45 -16.10 -0.33
C SER A 153 3.27 -15.20 0.08
N VAL A 154 3.27 -14.67 1.30
CA VAL A 154 2.15 -13.88 1.83
C VAL A 154 2.23 -12.44 1.31
N ARG A 155 1.09 -11.90 0.88
CA ARG A 155 0.92 -10.51 0.41
C ARG A 155 -0.04 -9.76 1.33
N PRO A 156 0.44 -9.05 2.37
CA PRO A 156 -0.40 -8.49 3.44
C PRO A 156 -1.39 -7.40 3.04
N THR A 157 -1.28 -6.81 1.85
CA THR A 157 -2.22 -5.77 1.38
C THR A 157 -2.83 -6.04 0.01
N GLN A 158 -2.18 -6.87 -0.80
CA GLN A 158 -2.54 -7.04 -2.21
C GLN A 158 -3.98 -7.52 -2.40
N GLY A 159 -4.75 -6.82 -3.24
CA GLY A 159 -6.13 -7.17 -3.59
C GLY A 159 -7.18 -6.84 -2.52
N ARG A 160 -6.76 -6.36 -1.35
CA ARG A 160 -7.67 -5.89 -0.29
C ARG A 160 -8.27 -4.53 -0.68
N THR A 161 -9.51 -4.29 -0.27
CA THR A 161 -10.17 -2.99 -0.49
C THR A 161 -9.69 -1.94 0.50
N LEU A 162 -9.77 -0.67 0.11
CA LEU A 162 -9.26 0.44 0.90
C LEU A 162 -10.13 1.69 0.79
N ALA A 163 -10.43 2.29 1.93
CA ALA A 163 -11.10 3.60 2.04
C ALA A 163 -10.28 4.60 2.86
N PHE A 164 -10.57 5.90 2.67
CA PHE A 164 -9.83 6.99 3.31
C PHE A 164 -10.73 7.98 4.03
N ALA A 165 -10.20 8.51 5.13
CA ALA A 165 -10.60 9.80 5.67
C ALA A 165 -9.36 10.68 5.92
N GLN A 166 -9.49 11.98 5.70
CA GLN A 166 -8.54 12.95 6.26
C GLN A 166 -9.19 13.94 7.20
N ILE A 167 -8.36 14.52 8.06
CA ILE A 167 -8.74 15.54 9.02
C ILE A 167 -7.96 16.82 8.81
N ASN A 168 -8.66 17.94 8.67
CA ASN A 168 -8.06 19.25 8.54
C ASN A 168 -8.32 20.09 9.79
N GLY A 169 -7.28 20.75 10.31
CA GLY A 169 -7.43 21.75 11.37
C GLY A 169 -8.05 23.07 10.86
N GLY A 170 -7.80 23.39 9.58
CA GLY A 170 -8.30 24.58 8.89
C GLY A 170 -9.38 24.28 7.85
N SER A 171 -9.40 25.08 6.79
CA SER A 171 -10.28 24.88 5.63
C SER A 171 -10.09 23.50 4.98
N GLN A 172 -11.07 23.11 4.16
CA GLN A 172 -11.04 21.81 3.51
C GLN A 172 -9.83 21.69 2.57
N SER A 173 -9.19 20.53 2.62
CA SER A 173 -8.08 20.13 1.78
C SER A 173 -8.26 18.67 1.34
N PHE A 174 -7.49 18.23 0.35
CA PHE A 174 -7.49 16.85 -0.14
C PHE A 174 -6.08 16.30 -0.31
N ASN A 175 -5.03 17.01 0.13
CA ASN A 175 -3.65 16.59 -0.10
C ASN A 175 -3.36 15.23 0.54
N THR A 176 -3.81 15.07 1.78
CA THR A 176 -3.63 13.84 2.55
C THR A 176 -4.29 12.64 1.86
N VAL A 177 -5.58 12.70 1.52
CA VAL A 177 -6.28 11.58 0.83
C VAL A 177 -5.74 11.32 -0.56
N ASN A 178 -5.24 12.34 -1.28
CA ASN A 178 -4.58 12.16 -2.57
C ASN A 178 -3.28 11.36 -2.42
N THR A 179 -2.44 11.69 -1.42
CA THR A 179 -1.23 10.91 -1.12
C THR A 179 -1.59 9.49 -0.66
N LEU A 180 -2.62 9.32 0.20
CA LEU A 180 -3.08 8.00 0.63
C LEU A 180 -3.58 7.15 -0.55
N ARG A 181 -4.24 7.76 -1.55
CA ARG A 181 -4.67 7.07 -2.77
C ARG A 181 -3.50 6.53 -3.59
N ILE A 182 -2.46 7.33 -3.73
CA ILE A 182 -1.22 6.91 -4.40
C ILE A 182 -0.52 5.79 -3.61
N LEU A 183 -0.50 5.88 -2.27
CA LEU A 183 0.02 4.83 -1.40
C LEU A 183 -0.80 3.53 -1.51
N GLY A 184 -2.13 3.61 -1.51
CA GLY A 184 -3.01 2.46 -1.68
C GLY A 184 -2.74 1.69 -2.97
N ARG A 185 -2.52 2.41 -4.08
CA ARG A 185 -2.07 1.82 -5.35
C ARG A 185 -0.72 1.11 -5.19
N TRP A 186 0.27 1.72 -4.51
CA TRP A 186 1.56 1.07 -4.24
C TRP A 186 1.44 -0.19 -3.40
N MET A 187 0.54 -0.18 -2.41
CA MET A 187 0.18 -1.35 -1.62
C MET A 187 -0.67 -2.38 -2.38
N ARG A 188 -0.94 -2.13 -3.67
CA ARG A 188 -1.76 -2.98 -4.58
C ARG A 188 -3.15 -3.24 -4.02
N MET A 189 -3.71 -2.26 -3.32
CA MET A 189 -5.06 -2.31 -2.77
C MET A 189 -6.06 -1.76 -3.79
N ILE A 190 -7.31 -2.22 -3.68
CA ILE A 190 -8.43 -1.73 -4.48
C ILE A 190 -9.04 -0.56 -3.74
N VAL A 191 -8.61 0.64 -4.12
CA VAL A 191 -9.07 1.88 -3.49
C VAL A 191 -10.45 2.23 -4.01
N ILE A 192 -11.42 2.37 -3.11
CA ILE A 192 -12.78 2.78 -3.48
C ILE A 192 -12.79 4.23 -4.01
N PRO A 193 -13.75 4.61 -4.86
CA PRO A 193 -13.81 5.97 -5.39
C PRO A 193 -14.09 7.01 -4.29
N ASN A 194 -15.05 6.74 -3.39
CA ASN A 194 -15.46 7.70 -2.39
C ASN A 194 -14.42 7.89 -1.27
N GLN A 195 -14.40 9.08 -0.65
CA GLN A 195 -13.47 9.45 0.41
C GLN A 195 -14.03 10.56 1.30
N SER A 196 -13.56 10.63 2.55
CA SER A 196 -13.96 11.67 3.50
C SER A 196 -12.83 12.68 3.74
N SER A 197 -13.17 13.97 3.78
CA SER A 197 -12.24 15.04 4.19
C SER A 197 -12.97 16.03 5.07
N LEU A 198 -12.65 16.01 6.38
CA LEU A 198 -13.34 16.80 7.39
C LEU A 198 -12.61 18.14 7.63
N PRO A 199 -13.16 19.29 7.20
CA PRO A 199 -12.63 20.61 7.54
C PRO A 199 -12.92 20.98 8.99
N LEU A 200 -12.11 21.88 9.55
CA LEU A 200 -12.33 22.52 10.86
C LEU A 200 -12.72 21.50 11.94
N ALA A 201 -11.99 20.38 12.01
CA ALA A 201 -12.44 19.21 12.77
C ALA A 201 -12.69 19.48 14.26
N TRP A 202 -12.03 20.47 14.84
CA TRP A 202 -12.27 20.91 16.21
C TRP A 202 -13.69 21.45 16.46
N LYS A 203 -14.40 21.89 15.41
CA LYS A 203 -15.82 22.27 15.46
C LYS A 203 -16.78 21.13 15.15
N ALA A 204 -16.30 19.98 14.70
CA ALA A 204 -17.14 18.90 14.20
C ALA A 204 -17.44 17.82 15.25
N PHE A 205 -16.70 17.82 16.36
CA PHE A 205 -16.87 16.84 17.43
C PHE A 205 -17.42 17.47 18.70
N THR A 206 -18.27 16.73 19.42
CA THR A 206 -18.75 17.09 20.76
C THR A 206 -17.60 17.07 21.77
N PRO A 207 -17.78 17.66 22.98
CA PRO A 207 -16.79 17.54 24.05
C PRO A 207 -16.43 16.08 24.36
N ALA A 208 -17.41 15.16 24.29
CA ALA A 208 -17.27 13.71 24.46
C ALA A 208 -16.62 12.99 23.26
N GLY A 209 -16.28 13.70 22.19
CA GLY A 209 -15.57 13.14 21.05
C GLY A 209 -16.45 12.44 20.02
N ARG A 210 -17.75 12.73 19.98
CA ARG A 210 -18.69 12.20 18.96
C ARG A 210 -18.82 13.14 17.78
N LEU A 211 -18.92 12.59 16.57
CA LEU A 211 -19.08 13.38 15.35
C LEU A 211 -20.51 13.92 15.24
N MET A 212 -20.63 15.25 15.17
CA MET A 212 -21.91 15.94 15.13
C MET A 212 -22.61 15.79 13.75
N PRO A 213 -23.96 15.91 13.72
CA PRO A 213 -24.72 15.95 12.46
C PRO A 213 -24.20 16.98 11.47
N SER A 214 -23.81 16.51 10.29
CA SER A 214 -23.33 17.34 9.18
C SER A 214 -23.24 16.51 7.90
N SER A 215 -23.15 17.18 6.75
CA SER A 215 -22.87 16.52 5.46
C SER A 215 -21.55 15.73 5.47
N ASN A 216 -20.57 16.13 6.28
CA ASN A 216 -19.32 15.37 6.44
C ASN A 216 -19.51 14.06 7.22
N ARG A 217 -20.47 14.03 8.15
CA ARG A 217 -20.87 12.80 8.85
C ARG A 217 -21.58 11.86 7.87
N ASP A 218 -22.50 12.38 7.06
CA ASP A 218 -23.19 11.57 6.06
C ASP A 218 -22.19 11.01 5.04
N ARG A 219 -21.22 11.83 4.61
CA ARG A 219 -20.11 11.36 3.76
C ARG A 219 -19.30 10.22 4.40
N LEU A 220 -19.06 10.24 5.71
CA LEU A 220 -18.37 9.13 6.38
C LEU A 220 -19.17 7.84 6.29
N VAL A 221 -20.50 7.93 6.43
CA VAL A 221 -21.40 6.78 6.26
C VAL A 221 -21.32 6.25 4.84
N ASP A 222 -21.41 7.11 3.82
CA ASP A 222 -21.31 6.71 2.40
C ASP A 222 -20.00 5.96 2.12
N VAL A 223 -18.87 6.46 2.65
CA VAL A 223 -17.55 5.86 2.46
C VAL A 223 -17.46 4.48 3.11
N CYS A 224 -17.98 4.32 4.33
CA CYS A 224 -17.98 3.03 5.03
C CYS A 224 -18.91 2.02 4.33
N GLU A 225 -20.08 2.48 3.89
CA GLU A 225 -21.03 1.66 3.17
C GLU A 225 -20.47 1.18 1.82
N GLU A 226 -19.86 2.08 1.05
CA GLU A 226 -19.20 1.76 -0.22
C GLU A 226 -18.01 0.81 -0.03
N LEU A 227 -17.22 0.99 1.03
CA LEU A 227 -16.14 0.06 1.38
C LEU A 227 -16.69 -1.36 1.54
N VAL A 228 -17.77 -1.53 2.30
CA VAL A 228 -18.39 -2.86 2.51
C VAL A 228 -18.91 -3.42 1.20
N LYS A 229 -19.69 -2.66 0.43
CA LYS A 229 -20.24 -3.07 -0.88
C LYS A 229 -19.14 -3.53 -1.84
N MET A 230 -18.08 -2.76 -2.00
CA MET A 230 -16.97 -3.11 -2.88
C MET A 230 -16.24 -4.37 -2.39
N SER A 231 -16.02 -4.48 -1.08
CA SER A 231 -15.32 -5.62 -0.49
C SER A 231 -16.06 -6.93 -0.74
N ILE A 232 -17.36 -6.98 -0.49
CA ILE A 232 -18.15 -8.21 -0.66
C ILE A 232 -18.32 -8.62 -2.12
N ILE A 233 -18.25 -7.68 -3.07
CA ILE A 233 -18.24 -7.96 -4.51
C ILE A 233 -16.91 -8.61 -4.93
N LEU A 234 -15.80 -8.10 -4.41
CA LEU A 234 -14.46 -8.48 -4.88
C LEU A 234 -13.90 -9.72 -4.16
N LEU A 235 -14.26 -9.91 -2.89
CA LEU A 235 -13.69 -10.96 -2.04
C LEU A 235 -13.83 -12.39 -2.61
N PRO A 236 -14.98 -12.81 -3.21
CA PRO A 236 -15.10 -14.13 -3.84
C PRO A 236 -14.14 -14.34 -5.03
N HIS A 237 -13.64 -13.26 -5.62
CA HIS A 237 -12.77 -13.28 -6.80
C HIS A 237 -11.32 -12.88 -6.48
N ALA A 238 -10.95 -12.78 -5.20
CA ALA A 238 -9.64 -12.29 -4.79
C ALA A 238 -8.48 -13.09 -5.40
N GLU A 239 -8.60 -14.42 -5.51
CA GLU A 239 -7.57 -15.25 -6.15
C GLU A 239 -7.43 -14.93 -7.64
N LEU A 240 -8.55 -14.86 -8.36
CA LEU A 240 -8.59 -14.56 -9.80
C LEU A 240 -8.03 -13.16 -10.09
N LEU A 241 -8.43 -12.15 -9.32
CA LEU A 241 -7.95 -10.77 -9.48
C LEU A 241 -6.45 -10.62 -9.21
N ASN A 242 -5.88 -11.52 -8.40
CA ASN A 242 -4.46 -11.54 -8.07
C ASN A 242 -3.63 -12.46 -8.98
N ASP A 243 -4.26 -13.27 -9.83
CA ASP A 243 -3.58 -14.16 -10.76
C ASP A 243 -3.05 -13.40 -11.99
N ARG A 244 -1.80 -12.92 -11.87
CA ARG A 244 -1.15 -12.11 -12.91
C ARG A 244 -0.44 -12.95 -13.96
N TYR A 245 -0.67 -12.61 -15.22
CA TYR A 245 0.02 -13.22 -16.36
C TYR A 245 1.55 -13.22 -16.21
N SER A 246 2.16 -12.09 -15.83
CA SER A 246 3.62 -11.98 -15.67
C SER A 246 4.17 -12.88 -14.56
N GLU A 247 3.39 -13.11 -13.49
CA GLU A 247 3.75 -14.01 -12.40
C GLU A 247 3.62 -15.49 -12.82
N ARG A 248 2.62 -15.83 -13.63
CA ARG A 248 2.50 -17.17 -14.25
C ARG A 248 3.65 -17.44 -15.21
N GLU A 249 4.06 -16.44 -15.98
CA GLU A 249 5.18 -16.54 -16.91
C GLU A 249 6.50 -16.80 -16.19
N GLU A 250 6.75 -16.05 -15.12
CA GLU A 250 7.93 -16.23 -14.28
C GLU A 250 7.97 -17.63 -13.66
N LYS A 251 6.85 -18.12 -13.13
CA LYS A 251 6.75 -19.50 -12.61
C LYS A 251 7.01 -20.53 -13.69
N ARG A 252 6.54 -20.31 -14.93
CA ARG A 252 6.76 -21.22 -16.06
C ARG A 252 8.25 -21.32 -16.43
N ILE A 253 8.96 -20.19 -16.46
CA ILE A 253 10.38 -20.13 -16.84
C ILE A 253 11.27 -20.61 -15.69
N LYS A 254 10.99 -20.18 -14.44
CA LYS A 254 11.89 -20.34 -13.29
C LYS A 254 11.45 -21.41 -12.29
N GLY A 255 10.28 -22.03 -12.49
CA GLY A 255 9.67 -22.98 -11.56
C GLY A 255 9.09 -22.36 -10.27
N ARG A 256 9.43 -21.11 -9.95
CA ARG A 256 8.95 -20.37 -8.78
C ARG A 256 8.95 -18.86 -9.02
N LEU A 257 8.22 -18.13 -8.18
CA LEU A 257 8.36 -16.68 -8.09
C LEU A 257 9.64 -16.34 -7.33
N GLN A 258 10.41 -15.40 -7.87
CA GLN A 258 11.57 -14.85 -7.22
C GLN A 258 11.18 -13.66 -6.36
N THR A 259 11.94 -13.50 -5.28
CA THR A 259 11.94 -12.28 -4.48
C THR A 259 12.49 -11.11 -5.29
N GLN A 260 12.16 -9.89 -4.88
CA GLN A 260 12.65 -8.68 -5.55
C GLN A 260 14.20 -8.60 -5.51
N ALA A 261 14.81 -8.98 -4.39
CA ALA A 261 16.27 -9.02 -4.24
C ALA A 261 16.92 -10.04 -5.18
N GLU A 262 16.31 -11.20 -5.41
CA GLU A 262 16.79 -12.18 -6.39
C GLU A 262 16.71 -11.60 -7.82
N LYS A 263 15.61 -10.92 -8.17
CA LYS A 263 15.43 -10.27 -9.48
C LYS A 263 16.45 -9.16 -9.72
N GLU A 264 16.75 -8.37 -8.71
CA GLU A 264 17.75 -7.30 -8.81
C GLU A 264 19.16 -7.87 -9.00
N LYS A 265 19.53 -8.90 -8.23
CA LYS A 265 20.81 -9.61 -8.40
C LYS A 265 20.95 -10.24 -9.80
N GLU A 266 19.88 -10.81 -10.35
CA GLU A 266 19.93 -11.34 -11.72
C GLU A 266 20.07 -10.24 -12.77
N LYS A 267 19.34 -9.12 -12.63
CA LYS A 267 19.49 -7.97 -13.52
C LYS A 267 20.89 -7.36 -13.46
N GLU A 268 21.50 -7.30 -12.28
CA GLU A 268 22.89 -6.86 -12.13
C GLU A 268 23.85 -7.79 -12.86
N LYS A 269 23.70 -9.11 -12.68
CA LYS A 269 24.50 -10.12 -13.40
C LYS A 269 24.31 -10.04 -14.92
N GLU A 270 23.10 -9.80 -15.40
CA GLU A 270 22.82 -9.61 -16.83
C GLU A 270 23.50 -8.35 -17.37
N LYS A 271 23.40 -7.23 -16.66
CA LYS A 271 24.08 -5.98 -17.03
C LYS A 271 25.61 -6.12 -17.03
N GLU A 272 26.18 -6.85 -16.09
CA GLU A 272 27.62 -7.15 -16.08
C GLU A 272 28.04 -7.97 -17.30
N LYS A 273 27.29 -9.02 -17.62
CA LYS A 273 27.53 -9.84 -18.82
C LYS A 273 27.41 -9.04 -20.13
N GLU A 274 26.43 -8.13 -20.22
CA GLU A 274 26.30 -7.25 -21.40
C GLU A 274 27.51 -6.31 -21.53
N LYS A 275 27.95 -5.69 -20.44
CA LYS A 275 29.15 -4.85 -20.42
C LYS A 275 30.41 -5.61 -20.81
N GLU A 276 30.57 -6.86 -20.37
CA GLU A 276 31.69 -7.71 -20.77
C GLU A 276 31.66 -8.02 -22.27
N LYS A 277 30.49 -8.38 -22.81
CA LYS A 277 30.32 -8.62 -24.25
C LYS A 277 30.60 -7.37 -25.10
N GLU A 278 30.22 -6.19 -24.63
CA GLU A 278 30.55 -4.93 -25.33
C GLU A 278 32.06 -4.67 -25.33
N LYS A 279 32.73 -4.87 -24.18
CA LYS A 279 34.19 -4.74 -24.08
C LYS A 279 34.93 -5.73 -24.97
N GLU A 280 34.45 -6.97 -25.08
CA GLU A 280 35.04 -7.97 -26.00
C GLU A 280 34.87 -7.55 -27.46
N LYS A 281 33.69 -7.07 -27.86
CA LYS A 281 33.45 -6.55 -29.21
C LYS A 281 34.31 -5.34 -29.54
N GLU A 282 34.55 -4.45 -28.58
CA GLU A 282 35.46 -3.31 -28.78
C GLU A 282 36.91 -3.77 -28.97
N LYS A 283 37.39 -4.71 -28.15
CA LYS A 283 38.73 -5.30 -28.30
C LYS A 283 38.92 -6.02 -29.64
N GLU A 284 37.90 -6.72 -30.12
CA GLU A 284 37.94 -7.36 -31.45
C GLU A 284 38.03 -6.32 -32.58
N LYS A 285 37.23 -5.25 -32.50
CA LYS A 285 37.30 -4.14 -33.48
C LYS A 285 38.64 -3.42 -33.47
N GLU A 286 39.26 -3.24 -32.30
CA GLU A 286 40.61 -2.65 -32.22
C GLU A 286 41.66 -3.57 -32.86
N LYS A 287 41.60 -4.88 -32.59
CA LYS A 287 42.51 -5.86 -33.22
C LYS A 287 42.33 -5.93 -34.73
N GLU A 288 41.11 -5.81 -35.25
CA GLU A 288 40.88 -5.75 -36.71
C GLU A 288 41.47 -4.48 -37.32
N LYS A 289 41.27 -3.32 -36.69
CA LYS A 289 41.88 -2.05 -37.14
C LYS A 289 43.42 -2.10 -37.12
N GLU A 290 44.02 -2.73 -36.12
CA GLU A 290 45.47 -2.92 -36.08
C GLU A 290 45.95 -3.82 -37.22
N LYS A 291 45.28 -4.95 -37.48
CA LYS A 291 45.59 -5.84 -38.61
C LYS A 291 45.43 -5.16 -39.97
N GLU A 292 44.43 -4.31 -40.15
CA GLU A 292 44.28 -3.52 -41.38
C GLU A 292 45.42 -2.52 -41.56
N LYS A 293 45.80 -1.81 -40.48
CA LYS A 293 46.95 -0.89 -40.51
C LYS A 293 48.26 -1.61 -40.82
N GLU A 294 48.47 -2.82 -40.29
CA GLU A 294 49.66 -3.62 -40.62
C GLU A 294 49.66 -4.04 -42.09
N LYS A 295 48.52 -4.51 -42.62
CA LYS A 295 48.39 -4.85 -44.06
C LYS A 295 48.61 -3.66 -44.99
N GLU A 296 48.16 -2.47 -44.61
CA GLU A 296 48.43 -1.24 -45.38
C GLU A 296 49.92 -0.91 -45.38
N LYS A 297 50.58 -0.99 -44.22
CA LYS A 297 52.03 -0.77 -44.11
C LYS A 297 52.84 -1.80 -44.92
N GLU A 298 52.42 -3.06 -44.96
CA GLU A 298 53.07 -4.07 -45.80
C GLU A 298 52.91 -3.77 -47.29
N LYS A 299 51.71 -3.37 -47.73
CA LYS A 299 51.45 -2.96 -49.12
C LYS A 299 52.26 -1.73 -49.53
N GLU A 300 52.44 -0.75 -48.64
CA GLU A 300 53.31 0.40 -48.90
C GLU A 300 54.77 -0.02 -49.05
N LYS A 301 55.26 -0.89 -48.17
CA LYS A 301 56.63 -1.43 -48.27
C LYS A 301 56.86 -2.25 -49.54
N GLU A 302 55.86 -3.02 -50.00
CA GLU A 302 55.94 -3.71 -51.28
C GLU A 302 56.01 -2.74 -52.46
N LYS A 303 55.16 -1.70 -52.46
CA LYS A 303 55.19 -0.66 -53.50
C LYS A 303 56.52 0.09 -53.54
N GLU A 304 57.11 0.42 -52.38
CA GLU A 304 58.43 1.03 -52.31
C GLU A 304 59.53 0.10 -52.85
N LYS A 305 59.49 -1.19 -52.50
CA LYS A 305 60.44 -2.19 -53.06
C LYS A 305 60.30 -2.32 -54.57
N GLU A 306 59.06 -2.33 -55.08
CA GLU A 306 58.79 -2.43 -56.51
C GLU A 306 59.25 -1.16 -57.28
N ALA A 307 59.07 0.02 -56.67
CA ALA A 307 59.57 1.28 -57.20
C ALA A 307 61.11 1.32 -57.21
N ALA A 308 61.76 0.87 -56.12
CA ALA A 308 63.21 0.77 -56.04
C ALA A 308 63.79 -0.22 -57.07
N ALA A 309 63.13 -1.36 -57.30
CA ALA A 309 63.50 -2.32 -58.33
C ALA A 309 63.37 -1.73 -59.75
N LYS A 310 62.33 -0.94 -60.01
CA LYS A 310 62.14 -0.24 -61.30
C LYS A 310 63.23 0.83 -61.54
N SER A 311 63.63 1.59 -60.51
CA SER A 311 64.75 2.54 -60.63
C SER A 311 66.11 1.85 -60.81
N ALA A 312 66.35 0.69 -60.16
CA ALA A 312 67.58 -0.07 -60.36
C ALA A 312 67.68 -0.66 -61.78
N HIS A 313 66.56 -0.99 -62.41
CA HIS A 313 66.53 -1.49 -63.79
C HIS A 313 66.81 -0.39 -64.83
N GLN A 314 66.38 0.86 -64.56
CA GLN A 314 66.71 2.03 -65.39
C GLN A 314 68.17 2.48 -65.27
N ALA A 315 68.82 2.26 -64.12
CA ALA A 315 70.23 2.61 -63.93
C ALA A 315 71.21 1.68 -64.67
N HIS A 316 70.78 0.50 -65.12
CA HIS A 316 71.62 -0.46 -65.85
C HIS A 316 71.50 -0.37 -67.39
N THR A 317 70.68 0.56 -67.89
CA THR A 317 70.44 0.79 -69.34
C THR A 317 70.92 2.15 -69.83
N THR A 318 71.90 2.76 -69.16
CA THR A 318 72.67 3.92 -69.66
C THR A 318 74.15 3.57 -69.67
#